data_AF-A0AAC9RHZ1-F1
#
_entry.id   AF-A0AAC9RHZ1-F1
#
_cell.length_a   1.000
_cell.length_b   1.000
_cell.length_c   1.000
_cell.angle_alpha   90.00
_cell.angle_beta   90.00
_cell.angle_gamma   90.00
#
_symmetry.space_group_name_H-M   'P 1'
#
loop_
_entity.id
_entity.type
_entity.pdbx_description
1 polymer ?
#
loop_
_entity_poly.entity_id
_entity_poly.type
_entity_poly.pdbx_seq_one_letter_code
_entity_poly.pdbx_strand_id
1 'polypeptide(L)'
;MLKKVNVFVFGLLLSIVLLLTSVEIVSFSSRHYEREFEKHHISTITGMDMKQLQYVIEELLAYLRDERDDLHIIATVAGEEREVFGERERLHMVDVKELFVVGRKVRNSGVFLLGILLVIGIKKDKGWKKSLSETLMFTAIVNLGLMAALSLLVYFDFTKYFDYFHFIFFDNDLWMLNPETEILIQMLPEKFFYNTAVQIAMIYITTIIALGVGGFFYNKKTDFTG
;
A
#
# COMPACT_ATOMS: atom_id res chain seq x y z
N MET A 1 -15.40 29.93 6.69
CA MET A 1 -14.32 29.16 7.34
C MET A 1 -14.63 27.66 7.39
N LEU A 2 -15.74 27.23 8.02
CA LEU A 2 -16.14 25.80 8.08
C LEU A 2 -16.19 25.07 6.73
N LYS A 3 -16.70 25.71 5.67
CA LYS A 3 -16.75 25.11 4.32
C LYS A 3 -15.35 24.79 3.75
N LYS A 4 -14.36 25.65 3.97
CA LYS A 4 -12.97 25.44 3.51
C LYS A 4 -12.26 24.35 4.31
N VAL A 5 -12.49 24.30 5.63
CA VAL A 5 -11.94 23.26 6.52
C VAL A 5 -12.47 21.87 6.13
N ASN A 6 -13.78 21.74 5.89
CA ASN A 6 -14.39 20.47 5.50
C ASN A 6 -13.85 19.95 4.16
N VAL A 7 -13.62 20.85 3.18
CA VAL A 7 -13.05 20.51 1.88
C VAL A 7 -11.61 19.99 2.01
N PHE A 8 -10.78 20.67 2.80
CA PHE A 8 -9.40 20.24 3.03
C PHE A 8 -9.34 18.88 3.74
N VAL A 9 -10.13 18.70 4.80
CA VAL A 9 -10.19 17.42 5.53
C VAL A 9 -10.70 16.30 4.63
N PHE A 10 -11.70 16.56 3.80
CA PHE A 10 -12.20 15.58 2.83
C PHE A 10 -11.10 15.16 1.84
N GLY A 11 -10.38 16.12 1.24
CA GLY A 11 -9.30 15.82 0.31
C GLY A 11 -8.15 15.04 0.95
N LEU A 12 -7.75 15.41 2.17
CA LEU A 12 -6.71 14.69 2.92
C LEU A 12 -7.13 13.25 3.24
N LEU A 13 -8.34 13.06 3.79
CA LEU A 13 -8.87 11.73 4.08
C LEU A 13 -9.00 10.89 2.81
N LEU A 14 -9.47 11.48 1.71
CA LEU A 14 -9.56 10.79 0.42
C LEU A 14 -8.17 10.32 -0.05
N SER A 15 -7.15 11.15 0.09
CA SER A 15 -5.76 10.81 -0.27
C SER A 15 -5.27 9.59 0.52
N ILE A 16 -5.43 9.61 1.85
CA ILE A 16 -5.00 8.52 2.73
C ILE A 16 -5.77 7.23 2.43
N VAL A 17 -7.10 7.31 2.28
CA VAL A 17 -7.94 6.15 1.99
C VAL A 17 -7.55 5.51 0.66
N LEU A 18 -7.36 6.31 -0.39
CA LEU A 18 -6.96 5.80 -1.70
C LEU A 18 -5.57 5.18 -1.66
N LEU A 19 -4.61 5.78 -0.96
CA LEU A 19 -3.26 5.23 -0.81
C LEU A 19 -3.28 3.87 -0.11
N LEU A 20 -3.94 3.79 1.05
CA LEU A 20 -4.07 2.54 1.81
C LEU A 20 -4.87 1.47 1.05
N THR A 21 -5.80 1.88 0.20
CA THR A 21 -6.51 0.95 -0.70
C THR A 21 -5.56 0.41 -1.77
N SER A 22 -4.74 1.26 -2.39
CA SER A 22 -3.73 0.81 -3.36
C SER A 22 -2.70 -0.13 -2.75
N VAL A 23 -2.22 0.18 -1.52
CA VAL A 23 -1.32 -0.71 -0.76
C VAL A 23 -1.95 -2.09 -0.60
N GLU A 24 -3.17 -2.15 -0.06
CA GLU A 24 -3.85 -3.44 0.14
C GLU A 24 -4.03 -4.23 -1.17
N ILE A 25 -4.47 -3.57 -2.25
CA ILE A 25 -4.69 -4.25 -3.54
C ILE A 25 -3.41 -4.93 -4.04
N VAL A 26 -2.26 -4.26 -3.93
CA VAL A 26 -0.99 -4.81 -4.43
C VAL A 26 -0.40 -5.82 -3.46
N SER A 27 -0.31 -5.47 -2.17
CA SER A 27 0.30 -6.32 -1.14
C SER A 27 -0.42 -7.66 -0.96
N PHE A 28 -1.68 -7.79 -1.37
CA PHE A 28 -2.45 -9.03 -1.27
C PHE A 28 -2.76 -9.67 -2.64
N SER A 29 -2.03 -9.29 -3.68
CA SER A 29 -2.18 -9.85 -5.03
C SER A 29 -1.28 -11.06 -5.24
N SER A 30 -1.83 -12.28 -5.16
CA SER A 30 -1.05 -13.52 -5.41
C SER A 30 -0.35 -13.51 -6.77
N ARG A 31 -0.99 -12.91 -7.80
CA ARG A 31 -0.43 -12.77 -9.14
C ARG A 31 0.80 -11.86 -9.18
N HIS A 32 0.87 -10.86 -8.30
CA HIS A 32 2.05 -10.00 -8.18
C HIS A 32 3.24 -10.79 -7.64
N TYR A 33 3.04 -11.55 -6.56
CA TYR A 33 4.07 -12.41 -5.98
C TYR A 33 4.58 -13.47 -6.97
N GLU A 34 3.68 -14.20 -7.64
CA GLU A 34 4.06 -15.22 -8.63
C GLU A 34 4.97 -14.63 -9.72
N ARG A 35 4.59 -13.49 -10.31
CA ARG A 35 5.39 -12.82 -11.34
C ARG A 35 6.75 -12.38 -10.83
N GLU A 36 6.81 -11.82 -9.62
CA GLU A 36 8.07 -11.36 -9.05
C GLU A 36 8.97 -12.54 -8.66
N PHE A 37 8.39 -13.65 -8.20
CA PHE A 37 9.11 -14.89 -7.91
C PHE A 37 9.75 -15.48 -9.18
N GLU A 38 9.01 -15.51 -10.28
CA GLU A 38 9.53 -15.91 -11.59
C GLU A 38 10.64 -14.96 -12.07
N LYS A 39 10.35 -13.65 -12.08
CA LYS A 39 11.25 -12.60 -12.58
C LYS A 39 12.58 -12.55 -11.83
N HIS A 40 12.56 -12.85 -10.54
CA HIS A 40 13.74 -12.81 -9.68
C HIS A 40 14.34 -14.20 -9.40
N HIS A 41 13.84 -15.25 -10.07
CA HIS A 41 14.33 -16.62 -9.93
C HIS A 41 14.38 -17.09 -8.48
N ILE A 42 13.36 -16.73 -7.69
CA ILE A 42 13.32 -16.98 -6.24
C ILE A 42 13.39 -18.47 -5.93
N SER A 43 12.83 -19.33 -6.78
CA SER A 43 12.95 -20.77 -6.63
C SER A 43 14.40 -21.27 -6.62
N THR A 44 15.26 -20.68 -7.46
CA THR A 44 16.68 -21.03 -7.51
C THR A 44 17.42 -20.53 -6.26
N ILE A 45 17.07 -19.35 -5.76
CA ILE A 45 17.72 -18.72 -4.61
C ILE A 45 17.39 -19.48 -3.32
N THR A 46 16.12 -19.77 -3.11
CA THR A 46 15.63 -20.39 -1.87
C THR A 46 15.68 -21.92 -1.89
N GLY A 47 15.80 -22.53 -3.07
CA GLY A 47 15.67 -23.98 -3.23
C GLY A 47 14.24 -24.50 -3.06
N MET A 48 13.23 -23.61 -3.09
CA MET A 48 11.81 -23.96 -3.07
C MET A 48 11.23 -23.98 -4.48
N ASP A 49 10.47 -25.01 -4.84
CA ASP A 49 9.71 -24.96 -6.09
C ASP A 49 8.59 -23.90 -6.04
N MET A 50 8.00 -23.57 -7.18
CA MET A 50 6.97 -22.52 -7.23
C MET A 50 5.73 -22.86 -6.38
N LYS A 51 5.41 -24.14 -6.19
CA LYS A 51 4.26 -24.55 -5.36
C LYS A 51 4.55 -24.27 -3.89
N GLN A 52 5.76 -24.59 -3.42
CA GLN A 52 6.20 -24.28 -2.07
C GLN A 52 6.23 -22.77 -1.83
N LEU A 53 6.78 -21.98 -2.78
CA LEU A 53 6.78 -20.52 -2.68
C LEU A 53 5.38 -19.92 -2.60
N GLN A 54 4.44 -20.41 -3.42
CA GLN A 54 3.04 -19.97 -3.40
C GLN A 54 2.36 -20.34 -2.08
N TYR A 55 2.55 -21.55 -1.59
CA TYR A 55 2.03 -21.97 -0.29
C TYR A 55 2.57 -21.09 0.85
N VAL A 56 3.89 -20.89 0.93
CA VAL A 56 4.51 -20.07 1.97
C VAL A 56 3.97 -18.64 1.94
N ILE A 57 3.84 -18.04 0.76
CA ILE A 57 3.35 -16.67 0.66
C ILE A 57 1.86 -16.56 0.96
N GLU A 58 1.05 -17.55 0.61
CA GLU A 58 -0.37 -17.58 0.97
C GLU A 58 -0.55 -17.62 2.49
N GLU A 59 0.24 -18.44 3.19
CA GLU A 59 0.21 -18.50 4.66
C GLU A 59 0.72 -17.20 5.31
N LEU A 60 1.78 -16.61 4.76
CA LEU A 60 2.27 -15.30 5.21
C LEU A 60 1.20 -14.21 5.01
N LEU A 61 0.52 -14.19 3.87
CA LEU A 61 -0.56 -13.25 3.59
C LEU A 61 -1.78 -13.48 4.48
N ALA A 62 -2.14 -14.73 4.79
CA ALA A 62 -3.20 -15.06 5.75
C ALA A 62 -2.86 -14.52 7.15
N TYR A 63 -1.61 -14.70 7.61
CA TYR A 63 -1.13 -14.10 8.85
C TYR A 63 -1.23 -12.56 8.82
N LEU A 64 -0.79 -11.91 7.74
CA LEU A 64 -0.91 -10.46 7.58
C LEU A 64 -2.36 -9.98 7.46
N ARG A 65 -3.32 -10.83 7.10
CA ARG A 65 -4.76 -10.55 7.16
C ARG A 65 -5.38 -10.72 8.54
N ASP A 66 -4.62 -11.20 9.51
CA ASP A 66 -5.12 -11.61 10.83
C ASP A 66 -6.05 -12.83 10.74
N GLU A 67 -5.84 -13.69 9.74
CA GLU A 67 -6.56 -14.97 9.53
C GLU A 67 -5.78 -16.16 10.13
N ARG A 68 -4.58 -15.91 10.66
CA ARG A 68 -3.70 -16.87 11.32
C ARG A 68 -2.98 -16.21 12.51
N ASP A 69 -2.74 -16.99 13.56
CA ASP A 69 -2.17 -16.54 14.83
C ASP A 69 -0.63 -16.42 14.82
N ASP A 70 0.08 -17.28 14.08
CA ASP A 70 1.55 -17.33 14.04
C ASP A 70 2.14 -17.47 12.63
N LEU A 71 3.47 -17.52 12.53
CA LEU A 71 4.21 -17.72 11.28
C LEU A 71 5.08 -19.00 11.30
N HIS A 72 4.69 -20.01 12.09
CA HIS A 72 5.31 -21.32 12.05
C HIS A 72 4.86 -22.06 10.77
N ILE A 73 5.55 -21.79 9.67
CA ILE A 73 5.28 -22.39 8.35
C ILE A 73 6.34 -23.45 8.06
N ILE A 74 5.90 -24.69 7.82
CA ILE A 74 6.76 -25.80 7.41
C ILE A 74 6.62 -25.98 5.91
N ALA A 75 7.73 -25.98 5.19
CA ALA A 75 7.77 -26.22 3.74
C ALA A 75 9.03 -26.99 3.36
N THR A 76 9.08 -27.50 2.12
CA THR A 76 10.29 -28.13 1.59
C THR A 76 11.23 -27.07 1.02
N VAL A 77 12.36 -26.85 1.67
CA VAL A 77 13.38 -25.86 1.29
C VAL A 77 14.68 -26.59 0.99
N ALA A 78 15.18 -26.48 -0.24
CA ALA A 78 16.37 -27.20 -0.72
C ALA A 78 16.28 -28.73 -0.54
N GLY A 79 15.06 -29.29 -0.64
CA GLY A 79 14.80 -30.73 -0.52
C GLY A 79 14.56 -31.24 0.90
N GLU A 80 14.66 -30.38 1.92
CA GLU A 80 14.41 -30.74 3.33
C GLU A 80 13.15 -30.06 3.86
N GLU A 81 12.33 -30.80 4.59
CA GLU A 81 11.18 -30.25 5.29
C GLU A 81 11.64 -29.55 6.57
N ARG A 82 11.44 -28.23 6.63
CA ARG A 82 11.87 -27.41 7.78
C ARG A 82 10.97 -26.19 7.95
N GLU A 83 11.12 -25.56 9.11
CA GLU A 83 10.54 -24.23 9.34
C GLU A 83 11.18 -23.21 8.38
N VAL A 84 10.34 -22.45 7.71
CA VAL A 84 10.76 -21.54 6.63
C VAL A 84 11.39 -20.27 7.18
N PHE A 85 10.76 -19.67 8.19
CA PHE A 85 11.16 -18.39 8.77
C PHE A 85 11.78 -18.60 10.16
N GLY A 86 12.97 -18.06 10.37
CA GLY A 86 13.64 -18.01 11.66
C GLY A 86 12.95 -17.06 12.65
N GLU A 87 13.45 -17.05 13.88
CA GLU A 87 12.88 -16.24 14.97
C GLU A 87 12.87 -14.74 14.66
N ARG A 88 14.00 -14.19 14.18
CA ARG A 88 14.12 -12.77 13.82
C ARG A 88 13.12 -12.36 12.74
N GLU A 89 13.01 -13.17 11.69
CA GLU A 89 12.07 -12.95 10.58
C GLU A 89 10.62 -12.95 11.07
N ARG A 90 10.26 -13.89 11.95
CA ARG A 90 8.91 -13.97 12.52
C ARG A 90 8.60 -12.79 13.43
N LEU A 91 9.55 -12.36 14.27
CA LEU A 91 9.39 -11.18 15.12
C LEU A 91 9.24 -9.90 14.28
N HIS A 92 10.06 -9.73 13.23
CA HIS A 92 9.88 -8.62 12.29
C HIS A 92 8.48 -8.62 11.67
N MET A 93 7.96 -9.79 11.30
CA MET A 93 6.64 -9.90 10.70
C MET A 93 5.49 -9.64 11.69
N VAL A 94 5.71 -9.70 13.02
CA VAL A 94 4.74 -9.19 14.01
C VAL A 94 4.55 -7.68 13.82
N ASP A 95 5.64 -6.92 13.71
CA ASP A 95 5.59 -5.48 13.49
C ASP A 95 4.90 -5.16 12.14
N VAL A 96 5.22 -5.91 11.09
CA VAL A 96 4.58 -5.75 9.76
C VAL A 96 3.08 -6.07 9.82
N LYS A 97 2.67 -7.12 10.56
CA LYS A 97 1.25 -7.45 10.75
C LYS A 97 0.51 -6.31 11.43
N GLU A 98 1.09 -5.70 12.45
CA GLU A 98 0.49 -4.54 13.12
C GLU A 98 0.27 -3.37 12.15
N LEU A 99 1.26 -3.06 11.31
CA LEU A 99 1.11 -2.02 10.27
C LEU A 99 -0.07 -2.28 9.33
N PHE A 100 -0.23 -3.52 8.85
CA PHE A 100 -1.34 -3.89 7.99
C PHE A 100 -2.70 -3.80 8.72
N VAL A 101 -2.78 -4.28 9.96
CA VAL A 101 -4.01 -4.22 10.77
C VAL A 101 -4.40 -2.78 11.06
N VAL A 102 -3.46 -1.94 11.52
CA VAL A 102 -3.70 -0.51 11.80
C VAL A 102 -4.03 0.22 10.50
N GLY A 103 -3.31 -0.03 9.42
CA GLY A 103 -3.57 0.55 8.10
C GLY A 103 -4.99 0.25 7.61
N ARG A 104 -5.45 -1.01 7.71
CA ARG A 104 -6.84 -1.37 7.37
C ARG A 104 -7.86 -0.66 8.26
N LYS A 105 -7.61 -0.55 9.57
CA LYS A 105 -8.50 0.19 10.51
C LYS A 105 -8.59 1.67 10.13
N VAL A 106 -7.46 2.32 9.84
CA VAL A 106 -7.41 3.72 9.40
C VAL A 106 -8.16 3.91 8.08
N ARG A 107 -7.90 3.04 7.09
CA ARG A 107 -8.60 3.07 5.80
C ARG A 107 -10.11 2.93 5.97
N ASN A 108 -10.57 1.91 6.67
CA ASN A 108 -12.01 1.62 6.83
C ASN A 108 -12.72 2.74 7.60
N SER A 109 -12.09 3.27 8.64
CA SER A 109 -12.60 4.43 9.39
C SER A 109 -12.63 5.69 8.51
N GLY A 110 -11.60 5.90 7.69
CA GLY A 110 -11.52 6.98 6.73
C GLY A 110 -12.63 6.92 5.68
N VAL A 111 -12.93 5.75 5.13
CA VAL A 111 -14.06 5.54 4.21
C VAL A 111 -15.38 5.92 4.87
N PHE A 112 -15.61 5.48 6.10
CA PHE A 112 -16.81 5.82 6.86
C PHE A 112 -16.94 7.34 7.09
N LEU A 113 -15.84 8.00 7.49
CA LEU A 113 -15.79 9.45 7.69
C LEU A 113 -16.01 10.23 6.38
N LEU A 114 -15.46 9.77 5.26
CA LEU A 114 -15.71 10.35 3.94
C LEU A 114 -17.20 10.31 3.59
N GLY A 115 -17.88 9.20 3.88
CA GLY A 115 -19.34 9.06 3.72
C GLY A 115 -20.11 10.09 4.54
N ILE A 116 -19.75 10.27 5.82
CA ILE A 116 -20.35 11.28 6.70
C ILE A 116 -20.13 12.69 6.16
N LEU A 117 -18.90 13.04 5.80
CA LEU A 117 -18.55 14.36 5.26
C LEU A 117 -19.29 14.65 3.95
N LEU A 118 -19.47 13.63 3.09
CA LEU A 118 -20.25 13.75 1.86
C LEU A 118 -21.72 14.05 2.16
N VAL A 119 -22.36 13.32 3.08
CA VAL A 119 -23.75 13.57 3.50
C VAL A 119 -23.91 14.96 4.11
N ILE A 120 -22.97 15.39 4.94
CA ILE A 120 -22.97 16.75 5.52
C ILE A 120 -22.83 17.79 4.41
N GLY A 121 -21.94 17.58 3.45
CA GLY A 121 -21.76 18.45 2.28
C GLY A 121 -23.06 18.60 1.50
N ILE A 122 -23.70 17.49 1.14
CA ILE A 122 -24.97 17.47 0.40
C ILE A 122 -26.07 18.24 1.15
N LYS A 123 -26.18 18.06 2.48
CA LYS A 123 -27.24 18.68 3.29
C LYS A 123 -26.99 20.16 3.58
N LYS A 124 -25.73 20.57 3.79
CA LYS A 124 -25.39 21.92 4.29
C LYS A 124 -24.93 22.88 3.19
N ASP A 125 -24.47 22.38 2.05
CA ASP A 125 -23.94 23.20 0.96
C ASP A 125 -24.81 23.10 -0.30
N LYS A 126 -25.54 24.17 -0.63
CA LYS A 126 -26.34 24.24 -1.87
C LYS A 126 -25.48 24.07 -3.13
N GLY A 127 -24.19 24.39 -3.05
CA GLY A 127 -23.21 24.22 -4.14
C GLY A 127 -22.32 22.97 -3.99
N TRP A 128 -22.74 21.96 -3.21
CA TRP A 128 -21.88 20.83 -2.84
C TRP A 128 -21.25 20.11 -4.04
N LYS A 129 -21.93 20.04 -5.18
CA LYS A 129 -21.41 19.38 -6.38
C LYS A 129 -20.18 20.12 -6.94
N LYS A 130 -20.26 21.45 -7.04
CA LYS A 130 -19.13 22.29 -7.47
C LYS A 130 -17.99 22.20 -6.47
N SER A 131 -18.29 22.31 -5.18
CA SER A 131 -17.27 22.21 -4.12
C SER A 131 -16.60 20.82 -4.08
N LEU A 132 -17.35 19.74 -4.25
CA LEU A 132 -16.78 18.38 -4.36
C LEU A 132 -15.87 18.27 -5.58
N SER A 133 -16.33 18.74 -6.73
CA SER A 133 -15.56 18.74 -7.98
C SER A 133 -14.24 19.52 -7.86
N GLU A 134 -14.27 20.73 -7.32
CA GLU A 134 -13.07 21.52 -7.01
C GLU A 134 -12.14 20.79 -6.03
N THR A 135 -12.71 20.11 -5.02
CA THR A 135 -11.95 19.31 -4.05
C THR A 135 -11.23 18.15 -4.73
N LEU A 136 -11.91 17.41 -5.61
CA LEU A 136 -11.32 16.28 -6.35
C LEU A 136 -10.16 16.74 -7.25
N MET A 137 -10.34 17.85 -7.97
CA MET A 137 -9.29 18.44 -8.80
C MET A 137 -8.09 18.88 -7.96
N PHE A 138 -8.32 19.62 -6.88
CA PHE A 138 -7.25 20.12 -6.02
C PHE A 138 -6.50 18.96 -5.35
N THR A 139 -7.23 17.98 -4.82
CA THR A 139 -6.66 16.76 -4.24
C THR A 139 -5.80 16.04 -5.26
N ALA A 140 -6.25 15.95 -6.51
CA ALA A 140 -5.47 15.30 -7.56
C ALA A 140 -4.16 16.04 -7.87
N ILE A 141 -4.21 17.36 -8.05
CA ILE A 141 -3.01 18.16 -8.33
C ILE A 141 -1.98 18.04 -7.20
N VAL A 142 -2.43 18.17 -5.94
CA VAL A 142 -1.54 18.07 -4.77
C VAL A 142 -0.90 16.69 -4.68
N ASN A 143 -1.69 15.62 -4.83
CA ASN A 143 -1.16 14.26 -4.75
C ASN A 143 -0.26 13.91 -5.93
N LEU A 144 -0.53 14.39 -7.14
CA LEU A 144 0.37 14.20 -8.28
C LEU A 144 1.71 14.88 -8.04
N GLY A 145 1.72 16.10 -7.49
CA GLY A 145 2.95 16.78 -7.09
C GLY A 145 3.73 16.02 -6.02
N LEU A 146 3.04 15.54 -4.98
CA LEU A 146 3.65 14.73 -3.92
C LEU A 146 4.22 13.42 -4.45
N MET A 147 3.46 12.69 -5.27
CA MET A 147 3.90 11.43 -5.86
C MET A 147 5.05 11.60 -6.84
N ALA A 148 5.11 12.72 -7.58
CA ALA A 148 6.26 13.03 -8.42
C ALA A 148 7.53 13.23 -7.59
N ALA A 149 7.43 13.97 -6.47
CA ALA A 149 8.54 14.17 -5.55
C ALA A 149 8.99 12.84 -4.91
N LEU A 150 8.06 12.06 -4.35
CA LEU A 150 8.36 10.77 -3.72
C LEU A 150 8.96 9.76 -4.71
N SER A 151 8.41 9.67 -5.93
CA SER A 151 8.94 8.81 -6.98
C SER A 151 10.37 9.20 -7.36
N LEU A 152 10.69 10.49 -7.39
CA LEU A 152 12.04 10.96 -7.69
C LEU A 152 13.04 10.55 -6.59
N LEU A 153 12.65 10.68 -5.32
CA LEU A 153 13.48 10.25 -4.18
C LEU A 153 13.78 8.74 -4.26
N VAL A 154 12.72 7.93 -4.38
CA VAL A 154 12.81 6.47 -4.52
C VAL A 154 13.62 6.03 -5.75
N TYR A 155 13.49 6.74 -6.87
CA TYR A 155 14.24 6.45 -8.09
C TYR A 155 15.76 6.63 -7.93
N PHE A 156 16.19 7.62 -7.15
CA PHE A 156 17.62 7.90 -6.98
C PHE A 156 18.29 6.97 -5.96
N ASP A 157 17.60 6.59 -4.89
CA ASP A 157 18.19 5.81 -3.81
C ASP A 157 17.12 5.01 -3.06
N PHE A 158 16.63 3.92 -3.66
CA PHE A 158 15.57 3.13 -3.07
C PHE A 158 15.96 2.54 -1.71
N THR A 159 17.16 1.97 -1.58
CA THR A 159 17.67 1.39 -0.33
C THR A 159 17.59 2.38 0.83
N LYS A 160 18.07 3.61 0.64
CA LYS A 160 18.01 4.65 1.69
C LYS A 160 16.59 4.99 2.12
N TYR A 161 15.66 5.13 1.17
CA TYR A 161 14.26 5.43 1.51
C TYR A 161 13.51 4.22 2.05
N PHE A 162 13.94 3.00 1.70
CA PHE A 162 13.50 1.77 2.33
C PHE A 162 13.96 1.72 3.79
N ASP A 163 15.21 2.07 4.10
CA ASP A 163 15.68 2.18 5.49
C ASP A 163 14.90 3.26 6.27
N TYR A 164 14.70 4.44 5.69
CA TYR A 164 13.88 5.48 6.35
C TYR A 164 12.44 5.04 6.60
N PHE A 165 11.85 4.23 5.71
CA PHE A 165 10.54 3.63 5.99
C PHE A 165 10.60 2.79 7.26
N HIS A 166 11.61 1.92 7.40
CA HIS A 166 11.77 1.10 8.60
C HIS A 166 12.00 1.94 9.85
N PHE A 167 12.85 2.98 9.79
CA PHE A 167 13.10 3.88 10.93
C PHE A 167 11.87 4.70 11.35
N ILE A 168 10.90 4.93 10.44
CA ILE A 168 9.66 5.63 10.77
C ILE A 168 8.68 4.71 11.52
N PHE A 169 8.63 3.44 11.14
CA PHE A 169 7.61 2.50 11.61
C PHE A 169 8.08 1.53 12.69
N PHE A 170 9.39 1.30 12.81
CA PHE A 170 9.98 0.33 13.72
C PHE A 170 11.04 1.00 14.59
N ASP A 171 11.07 0.65 15.88
CA ASP A 171 12.01 1.15 16.89
C ASP A 171 13.12 0.14 17.22
N ASN A 172 13.19 -0.95 16.46
CA ASN A 172 14.12 -2.05 16.62
C ASN A 172 14.87 -2.35 15.31
N ASP A 173 15.76 -3.34 15.35
CA ASP A 173 16.60 -3.73 14.23
C ASP A 173 16.13 -5.00 13.50
N LEU A 174 15.03 -5.63 13.90
CA LEU A 174 14.60 -6.95 13.43
C LEU A 174 14.40 -7.03 11.91
N TRP A 175 14.11 -5.91 11.26
CA TRP A 175 13.95 -5.78 9.81
C TRP A 175 15.26 -5.83 9.03
N MET A 176 16.42 -5.64 9.68
CA MET A 176 17.72 -5.78 9.06
C MET A 176 18.05 -7.27 8.93
N LEU A 177 17.61 -7.86 7.81
CA LEU A 177 17.75 -9.28 7.52
C LEU A 177 18.98 -9.56 6.64
N ASN A 178 19.64 -10.70 6.86
CA ASN A 178 20.78 -11.18 6.08
C ASN A 178 20.30 -11.96 4.84
N PRO A 179 20.52 -11.44 3.61
CA PRO A 179 20.10 -12.09 2.38
C PRO A 179 20.80 -13.43 2.10
N GLU A 180 21.90 -13.75 2.78
CA GLU A 180 22.58 -15.04 2.61
C GLU A 180 21.94 -16.17 3.44
N THR A 181 21.21 -15.83 4.52
CA THR A 181 20.75 -16.83 5.50
C THR A 181 19.25 -16.81 5.78
N GLU A 182 18.58 -15.67 5.59
CA GLU A 182 17.17 -15.49 5.97
C GLU A 182 16.24 -15.57 4.76
N ILE A 183 15.27 -16.49 4.82
CA ILE A 183 14.42 -16.87 3.68
C ILE A 183 13.45 -15.75 3.28
N LEU A 184 12.94 -14.98 4.23
CA LEU A 184 11.99 -13.88 4.02
C LEU A 184 12.56 -12.83 3.07
N ILE A 185 13.79 -12.36 3.32
CA ILE A 185 14.45 -11.38 2.47
C ILE A 185 14.96 -12.01 1.15
N GLN A 186 15.24 -13.30 1.14
CA GLN A 186 15.51 -14.03 -0.11
C GLN A 186 14.27 -14.14 -1.00
N MET A 187 13.09 -14.37 -0.42
CA MET A 187 11.80 -14.43 -1.12
C MET A 187 11.34 -13.05 -1.58
N LEU A 188 11.53 -12.03 -0.73
CA LEU A 188 11.09 -10.66 -0.93
C LEU A 188 12.31 -9.72 -0.98
N PRO A 189 13.19 -9.84 -1.99
CA PRO A 189 14.39 -9.02 -2.06
C PRO A 189 14.05 -7.54 -2.28
N GLU A 190 15.02 -6.64 -2.09
CA GLU A 190 14.82 -5.20 -2.29
C GLU A 190 14.12 -4.86 -3.64
N LYS A 191 14.49 -5.57 -4.72
CA LYS A 191 13.87 -5.40 -6.05
C LYS A 191 12.37 -5.72 -6.06
N PHE A 192 11.92 -6.71 -5.27
CA PHE A 192 10.50 -7.01 -5.09
C PHE A 192 9.79 -5.80 -4.46
N PHE A 193 10.36 -5.22 -3.40
CA PHE A 193 9.77 -4.06 -2.74
C PHE A 193 9.74 -2.82 -3.64
N TYR A 194 10.79 -2.58 -4.44
CA TYR A 194 10.79 -1.50 -5.43
C TYR A 194 9.65 -1.68 -6.44
N ASN A 195 9.50 -2.88 -7.03
CA ASN A 195 8.44 -3.16 -7.99
C ASN A 195 7.05 -3.07 -7.37
N THR A 196 6.91 -3.48 -6.10
CA THR A 196 5.68 -3.35 -5.31
C THR A 196 5.33 -1.86 -5.09
N ALA A 197 6.29 -1.04 -4.67
CA ALA A 197 6.10 0.40 -4.50
C ALA A 197 5.68 1.09 -5.81
N VAL A 198 6.30 0.72 -6.93
CA VAL A 198 5.92 1.22 -8.26
C VAL A 198 4.49 0.83 -8.62
N GLN A 199 4.07 -0.42 -8.38
CA GLN A 199 2.69 -0.84 -8.64
C GLN A 199 1.66 -0.11 -7.77
N ILE A 200 1.96 0.09 -6.48
CA ILE A 200 1.11 0.88 -5.57
C ILE A 200 0.98 2.31 -6.10
N ALA A 201 2.10 2.94 -6.47
CA ALA A 201 2.12 4.28 -7.04
C ALA A 201 1.30 4.38 -8.32
N MET A 202 1.41 3.39 -9.23
CA MET A 202 0.62 3.37 -10.47
C MET A 202 -0.88 3.32 -10.18
N ILE A 203 -1.36 2.39 -9.35
CA ILE A 203 -2.79 2.29 -9.00
C ILE A 203 -3.27 3.60 -8.36
N TYR A 204 -2.50 4.12 -7.39
CA TYR A 204 -2.84 5.36 -6.70
C TYR A 204 -2.95 6.55 -7.65
N ILE A 205 -1.94 6.77 -8.50
CA ILE A 205 -1.90 7.86 -9.48
C ILE A 205 -3.05 7.72 -10.47
N THR A 206 -3.30 6.53 -11.01
CA THR A 206 -4.40 6.30 -11.96
C THR A 206 -5.75 6.63 -11.32
N THR A 207 -6.02 6.18 -10.09
CA THR A 207 -7.28 6.50 -9.40
C THR A 207 -7.41 7.98 -9.12
N ILE A 208 -6.34 8.65 -8.68
CA ILE A 208 -6.33 10.08 -8.43
C ILE A 208 -6.58 10.89 -9.72
N ILE A 209 -5.94 10.53 -10.83
CA ILE A 209 -6.17 11.17 -12.13
C ILE A 209 -7.62 10.99 -12.57
N ALA A 210 -8.17 9.78 -12.47
CA ALA A 210 -9.54 9.50 -12.86
C ALA A 210 -10.54 10.38 -12.08
N LEU A 211 -10.36 10.51 -10.76
CA LEU A 211 -11.20 11.36 -9.91
C LEU A 211 -11.03 12.86 -10.23
N GLY A 212 -9.80 13.32 -10.43
CA GLY A 212 -9.50 14.71 -10.78
C GLY A 212 -10.09 15.12 -12.13
N VAL A 213 -9.95 14.26 -13.15
CA VAL A 213 -10.54 14.43 -14.49
C VAL A 213 -12.06 14.44 -14.42
N GLY A 214 -12.66 13.54 -13.63
CA GLY A 214 -14.10 13.52 -13.38
C GLY A 214 -14.61 14.83 -12.78
N GLY A 215 -13.89 15.39 -11.81
CA GLY A 215 -14.16 16.73 -11.27
C GLY A 215 -14.06 17.81 -12.35
N PHE A 216 -12.96 17.84 -13.10
CA PHE A 216 -12.75 18.84 -14.14
C PHE A 216 -13.91 18.92 -15.16
N PHE A 217 -14.35 17.77 -15.69
CA PHE A 217 -15.46 17.75 -16.64
C PHE A 217 -16.79 18.20 -16.01
N TYR A 218 -17.02 17.92 -14.73
CA TYR A 218 -18.20 18.39 -14.03
C TYR A 218 -18.21 19.92 -13.91
N ASN A 219 -17.11 20.53 -13.47
CA ASN A 219 -17.00 21.99 -13.35
C ASN A 219 -17.18 22.69 -14.69
N LYS A 220 -16.53 22.18 -15.74
CA LYS A 220 -16.67 22.74 -17.09
C LYS A 220 -18.13 22.74 -17.54
N LYS A 221 -18.88 21.65 -17.30
CA LYS A 221 -20.30 21.56 -17.67
C LYS A 221 -21.16 22.60 -16.93
N THR A 222 -20.88 22.87 -15.66
CA THR A 222 -21.67 23.83 -14.87
C THR A 222 -21.43 25.28 -15.28
N ASP A 223 -20.23 25.62 -15.75
CA ASP A 223 -19.89 26.99 -16.19
C ASP A 223 -20.52 27.36 -17.56
N PHE A 224 -20.96 26.38 -18.36
CA PHE A 224 -21.68 26.62 -19.63
C PHE A 224 -23.21 26.70 -19.49
N THR A 225 -23.76 26.38 -18.31
CA THR A 225 -25.22 26.26 -18.08
C THR A 225 -25.79 27.29 -17.09
N GLY A 226 -24.97 28.20 -16.57
CA GLY A 226 -25.38 29.29 -15.67
C GLY A 226 -25.15 30.64 -16.32
#